data_AF-A0A0F9V6J8-F1
#
_entry.id   AF-A0A0F9V6J8-F1
#
_cell.length_a   1.000
_cell.length_b   1.000
_cell.length_c   1.000
_cell.angle_alpha   90.00
_cell.angle_beta   90.00
_cell.angle_gamma   90.00
#
_symmetry.space_group_name_H-M   'P 1'
#
loop_
_entity.id
_entity.type
_entity.pdbx_description
1 polymer ?
#
loop_
_entity_poly.entity_id
_entity_poly.type
_entity_poly.pdbx_seq_one_letter_code
_entity_poly.pdbx_strand_id
1 'polypeptide(L)'
;MKKENDIYKKMNNEFNRNKILLQPIESGIKGIGIPDIFYCTSNCEGWIELKYIPKYPIKRNSYIRIPFHPGQMNWINRYRELNGNIFLMVYIENGLWIFKDLNIKEHYTENDLIRSSCYRRLWNGINWEEIYYLLATSKDL
;
A
#
# COMPACT_ATOMS: atom_id res chain seq x y z
N MET A 1 -6.39 -10.88 -14.97
CA MET A 1 -5.65 -9.62 -14.75
C MET A 1 -6.12 -9.07 -13.43
N LYS A 2 -5.26 -9.02 -12.40
CA LYS A 2 -5.66 -8.54 -11.07
C LYS A 2 -5.67 -7.02 -11.11
N LYS A 3 -6.81 -6.40 -10.80
CA LYS A 3 -6.92 -4.94 -10.64
C LYS A 3 -6.86 -4.58 -9.15
N GLU A 4 -6.64 -3.31 -8.83
CA GLU A 4 -6.70 -2.77 -7.45
C GLU A 4 -7.99 -3.19 -6.72
N ASN A 5 -9.11 -3.32 -7.43
CA ASN A 5 -10.36 -3.86 -6.89
C ASN A 5 -10.28 -5.31 -6.41
N ASP A 6 -9.52 -6.19 -7.08
CA ASP A 6 -9.39 -7.60 -6.69
C ASP A 6 -8.54 -7.75 -5.43
N ILE A 7 -7.56 -6.87 -5.29
CA ILE A 7 -6.71 -6.73 -4.11
C ILE A 7 -7.55 -6.34 -2.91
N TYR A 8 -8.33 -5.26 -3.04
CA TYR A 8 -9.23 -4.80 -1.99
C TYR A 8 -10.20 -5.90 -1.56
N LYS A 9 -10.88 -6.56 -2.52
CA LYS A 9 -11.84 -7.63 -2.20
C LYS A 9 -11.20 -8.77 -1.41
N LYS A 10 -10.00 -9.20 -1.80
CA LYS A 10 -9.29 -10.26 -1.07
C LYS A 10 -8.90 -9.79 0.32
N MET A 11 -8.30 -8.61 0.43
CA MET A 11 -7.92 -8.03 1.72
C MET A 11 -9.12 -7.93 2.66
N ASN A 12 -10.25 -7.39 2.18
CA ASN A 12 -11.48 -7.25 2.94
C ASN A 12 -12.02 -8.59 3.45
N ASN A 13 -12.02 -9.63 2.61
CA ASN A 13 -12.47 -10.97 3.02
C ASN A 13 -11.61 -11.58 4.13
N GLU A 14 -10.29 -11.40 4.05
CA GLU A 14 -9.34 -11.94 5.02
C GLU A 14 -9.40 -11.16 6.34
N PHE A 15 -9.59 -9.85 6.24
CA PHE A 15 -9.58 -8.92 7.36
C PHE A 15 -10.90 -8.85 8.13
N ASN A 16 -12.02 -9.25 7.53
CA ASN A 16 -13.29 -9.40 8.24
C ASN A 16 -13.20 -10.29 9.49
N ARG A 17 -12.20 -11.17 9.56
CA ARG A 17 -11.96 -12.04 10.73
C ARG A 17 -11.19 -11.35 11.87
N ASN A 18 -10.47 -10.27 11.58
CA ASN A 18 -9.49 -9.64 12.48
C ASN A 18 -9.96 -8.30 13.08
N LYS A 19 -11.26 -7.97 13.03
CA LYS A 19 -11.83 -6.73 13.60
C LYS A 19 -11.14 -5.44 13.13
N ILE A 20 -10.69 -5.40 11.88
CA ILE A 20 -10.20 -4.18 11.23
C ILE A 20 -11.33 -3.62 10.36
N LEU A 21 -11.57 -2.32 10.47
CA LEU A 21 -12.41 -1.58 9.55
C LEU A 21 -11.58 -1.25 8.31
N LEU A 22 -12.11 -1.53 7.13
CA LEU A 22 -11.61 -1.02 5.86
C LEU A 22 -12.72 -0.22 5.18
N GLN A 23 -12.44 1.04 4.86
CA GLN A 23 -13.35 1.92 4.15
C GLN A 23 -12.69 2.38 2.85
N PRO A 24 -13.08 1.83 1.68
CA PRO A 24 -12.62 2.35 0.41
C PRO A 24 -13.21 3.75 0.21
N ILE A 25 -12.42 4.65 -0.39
CA ILE A 25 -12.85 6.00 -0.73
C ILE A 25 -13.01 6.12 -2.23
N GLU A 26 -14.25 6.41 -2.66
CA GLU A 26 -14.52 6.82 -4.02
C GLU A 26 -14.30 8.34 -4.12
N SER A 27 -13.08 8.73 -4.47
CA SER A 27 -12.75 10.12 -4.71
C SER A 27 -13.27 10.54 -6.09
N GLY A 28 -14.49 11.08 -6.13
CA GLY A 28 -14.94 11.89 -7.27
C GLY A 28 -14.08 13.16 -7.42
N ILE A 29 -14.57 14.16 -8.16
CA ILE A 29 -13.84 15.40 -8.50
C ILE A 29 -13.28 16.17 -7.27
N LYS A 30 -13.82 15.97 -6.06
CA LYS A 30 -13.41 16.68 -4.83
C LYS A 30 -12.34 15.97 -3.99
N GLY A 31 -11.97 14.73 -4.31
CA GLY A 31 -11.03 13.92 -3.52
C GLY A 31 -9.64 13.76 -4.14
N ILE A 32 -9.14 14.78 -4.84
CA ILE A 32 -7.86 14.71 -5.57
C ILE A 32 -6.72 14.32 -4.62
N GLY A 33 -6.13 13.14 -4.85
CA GLY A 33 -4.96 12.68 -4.13
C GLY A 33 -5.23 11.91 -2.83
N ILE A 34 -6.48 11.76 -2.38
CA ILE A 34 -6.81 10.96 -1.20
C ILE A 34 -6.47 9.48 -1.48
N PRO A 35 -5.84 8.75 -0.54
CA PRO A 35 -5.54 7.34 -0.75
C PRO A 35 -6.78 6.45 -0.84
N ASP A 36 -6.61 5.29 -1.45
CA ASP A 36 -7.74 4.42 -1.83
C ASP A 36 -8.56 3.90 -0.64
N ILE A 37 -7.91 3.61 0.49
CA ILE A 37 -8.56 2.93 1.63
C ILE A 37 -8.15 3.59 2.94
N PHE A 38 -9.15 3.99 3.73
CA PHE A 38 -8.97 4.23 5.15
C PHE A 38 -9.06 2.90 5.91
N TYR A 39 -8.17 2.67 6.87
CA TYR A 39 -8.27 1.53 7.76
C TYR A 39 -8.23 1.94 9.23
N CYS A 40 -8.88 1.15 10.07
CA CYS A 40 -8.89 1.35 11.51
C CYS A 40 -8.87 -0.01 12.24
N THR A 41 -7.93 -0.16 13.15
CA THR A 41 -7.79 -1.27 14.10
C THR A 41 -8.08 -0.76 15.51
N SER A 42 -8.04 -1.63 16.52
CA SER A 42 -8.22 -1.18 17.92
C SER A 42 -7.14 -0.20 18.40
N ASN A 43 -5.96 -0.19 17.77
CA ASN A 43 -4.78 0.54 18.27
C ASN A 43 -4.34 1.68 17.34
N CYS A 44 -4.55 1.49 16.04
CA CYS A 44 -4.03 2.34 14.98
C CYS A 44 -5.08 2.54 13.88
N GLU A 45 -5.01 3.70 13.24
CA GLU A 45 -5.75 4.00 12.02
C GLU A 45 -4.81 4.66 11.03
N GLY A 46 -5.23 4.72 9.78
CA GLY A 46 -4.42 5.32 8.73
C GLY A 46 -4.98 5.04 7.36
N TRP A 47 -4.09 5.16 6.38
CA TRP A 47 -4.44 5.06 4.97
C TRP A 47 -3.60 4.00 4.26
N ILE A 48 -4.21 3.36 3.27
CA ILE A 48 -3.57 2.43 2.36
C ILE A 48 -3.80 2.96 0.94
N GLU A 49 -2.70 3.22 0.24
CA GLU A 49 -2.69 3.41 -1.20
C GLU A 49 -2.44 2.06 -1.88
N LEU A 50 -3.29 1.69 -2.85
CA LEU A 50 -3.14 0.50 -3.66
C LEU A 50 -2.58 0.85 -5.02
N LYS A 51 -1.61 0.06 -5.50
CA LYS A 51 -1.10 0.18 -6.86
C LYS A 51 -0.94 -1.17 -7.52
N TYR A 52 -1.28 -1.24 -8.81
CA TYR A 52 -1.00 -2.40 -9.64
C TYR A 52 -0.01 -2.08 -10.76
N ILE A 53 1.05 -2.89 -10.85
CA ILE A 53 2.04 -2.85 -11.92
C ILE A 53 2.07 -4.24 -12.59
N PRO A 54 1.69 -4.34 -13.87
CA PRO A 54 1.48 -5.64 -14.50
C PRO A 54 2.76 -6.43 -14.71
N LYS A 55 3.90 -5.75 -14.88
CA LYS A 55 5.20 -6.37 -15.20
C LYS A 55 6.36 -5.67 -14.51
N TYR A 56 7.35 -6.45 -14.11
CA TYR A 56 8.66 -5.96 -13.73
C TYR A 56 9.40 -5.47 -14.98
N PRO A 57 10.16 -4.37 -14.92
CA PRO A 57 10.92 -3.93 -16.07
C PRO A 57 12.02 -4.94 -16.39
N ILE A 58 12.20 -5.19 -17.68
CA ILE A 58 13.02 -6.30 -18.21
C ILE A 58 14.53 -6.04 -18.02
N LYS A 59 14.95 -4.79 -17.82
CA LYS A 59 16.37 -4.41 -17.69
C LYS A 59 16.79 -4.35 -16.22
N ARG A 60 17.84 -5.09 -15.87
CA ARG A 60 18.53 -4.95 -14.59
C ARG A 60 18.93 -3.48 -14.38
N ASN A 61 18.66 -2.92 -13.20
CA ASN A 61 18.87 -1.50 -12.82
C ASN A 61 17.90 -0.45 -13.42
N SER A 62 16.83 -0.84 -14.11
CA SER A 62 15.80 0.15 -14.47
C SER A 62 14.94 0.55 -13.28
N TYR A 63 14.48 1.80 -13.27
CA TYR A 63 13.51 2.27 -12.29
C TYR A 63 12.10 1.74 -12.60
N ILE A 64 11.39 1.36 -11.55
CA ILE A 64 9.97 1.07 -11.52
C ILE A 64 9.27 2.34 -11.05
N ARG A 65 8.43 2.91 -11.92
CA ARG A 65 7.59 4.04 -11.58
C ARG A 65 6.28 3.54 -11.01
N ILE A 66 5.94 3.97 -9.80
CA ILE A 66 4.62 3.77 -9.21
C ILE A 66 3.62 4.74 -9.86
N PRO A 67 2.49 4.27 -10.40
CA PRO A 67 1.56 5.11 -11.13
C PRO A 67 0.63 5.89 -10.17
N PHE A 68 1.19 6.84 -9.43
CA PHE A 68 0.40 7.77 -8.62
C PHE A 68 -0.43 8.72 -9.50
N HIS A 69 -1.67 8.96 -9.11
CA HIS A 69 -2.51 10.01 -9.65
C HIS A 69 -2.00 11.39 -9.21
N PRO A 70 -2.33 12.45 -9.98
CA PRO A 70 -1.97 13.82 -9.61
C PRO A 70 -2.39 14.15 -8.18
N GLY A 71 -1.45 14.69 -7.39
CA GLY A 71 -1.70 15.12 -6.02
C GLY A 71 -1.57 14.03 -4.94
N GLN A 72 -1.53 12.73 -5.30
CA GLN A 72 -1.40 11.65 -4.31
C GLN A 72 -0.10 11.76 -3.51
N MET A 73 1.05 11.94 -4.17
CA MET A 73 2.31 12.10 -3.45
C MET A 73 2.34 13.35 -2.55
N ASN A 74 1.71 14.45 -2.98
CA ASN A 74 1.61 15.65 -2.14
C ASN A 74 0.72 15.41 -0.92
N TRP A 75 -0.40 14.68 -1.08
CA TRP A 75 -1.26 14.28 0.03
C TRP A 75 -0.50 13.40 1.01
N ILE A 76 0.17 12.38 0.49
CA ILE A 76 0.96 11.41 1.23
C ILE A 76 2.05 12.11 2.05
N ASN A 77 2.80 13.03 1.43
CA ASN A 77 3.88 13.76 2.12
C ASN A 77 3.33 14.64 3.24
N ARG A 78 2.24 15.39 2.99
CA ARG A 78 1.60 16.22 4.01
C ARG A 78 1.05 15.40 5.17
N TYR A 79 0.43 14.25 4.88
CA TYR A 79 -0.10 13.38 5.92
C TYR A 79 1.03 12.81 6.80
N ARG A 80 2.17 12.45 6.21
CA ARG A 80 3.37 12.03 6.96
C ARG A 80 3.96 13.13 7.83
N GLU A 81 4.02 14.36 7.34
CA GLU A 81 4.50 15.51 8.13
C GLU A 81 3.66 15.72 9.40
N LEU A 82 2.42 15.23 9.41
CA LEU A 82 1.52 15.22 10.56
C LEU A 82 1.56 13.91 11.37
N ASN A 83 2.61 13.08 11.20
CA ASN A 83 2.75 11.74 11.78
C ASN A 83 1.60 10.79 11.42
N GLY A 84 0.96 11.05 10.28
CA GLY A 84 -0.09 10.22 9.73
C GLY A 84 0.46 8.90 9.21
N ASN A 85 -0.27 7.83 9.50
CA ASN A 85 0.15 6.48 9.22
C ASN A 85 -0.33 6.01 7.85
N ILE A 86 0.62 5.76 6.94
CA ILE A 86 0.29 5.45 5.55
C ILE A 86 1.12 4.31 5.00
N PHE A 87 0.42 3.39 4.34
CA PHE A 87 0.99 2.26 3.65
C PHE A 87 0.77 2.39 2.14
N LEU A 88 1.77 1.97 1.36
CA LEU A 88 1.64 1.74 -0.07
C LEU A 88 1.70 0.23 -0.29
N MET A 89 0.64 -0.36 -0.84
CA MET A 89 0.61 -1.76 -1.24
C MET A 89 0.68 -1.85 -2.76
N VAL A 90 1.82 -2.31 -3.27
CA VAL A 90 2.06 -2.47 -4.70
C VAL A 90 2.01 -3.94 -5.07
N TYR A 91 1.13 -4.27 -5.99
CA TYR A 91 1.08 -5.57 -6.61
C TYR A 91 1.85 -5.52 -7.92
N ILE A 92 2.97 -6.22 -7.96
CA ILE A 92 3.86 -6.27 -9.12
C ILE A 92 3.86 -7.70 -9.64
N GLU A 93 3.41 -7.90 -10.88
CA GLU A 93 3.21 -9.22 -11.49
C GLU A 93 2.33 -10.13 -10.62
N ASN A 94 2.98 -10.97 -9.80
CA ASN A 94 2.37 -11.95 -8.92
C ASN A 94 2.82 -11.79 -7.46
N GLY A 95 3.47 -10.68 -7.09
CA GLY A 95 3.92 -10.39 -5.74
C GLY A 95 3.23 -9.17 -5.15
N LEU A 96 3.04 -9.18 -3.83
CA LEU A 96 2.67 -8.04 -3.03
C LEU A 96 3.92 -7.46 -2.36
N TRP A 97 4.08 -6.16 -2.46
CA TRP A 97 5.10 -5.37 -1.80
C TRP A 97 4.42 -4.28 -0.97
N ILE A 98 4.77 -4.16 0.31
CA ILE A 98 4.22 -3.13 1.19
C ILE A 98 5.34 -2.24 1.66
N PHE A 99 5.12 -0.93 1.54
CA PHE A 99 6.01 0.14 2.00
C PHE A 99 5.27 0.98 3.04
N LYS A 100 6.03 1.57 3.96
CA LYS A 100 5.52 2.45 5.01
C LYS A 100 6.38 3.71 5.10
N ASP A 101 5.79 4.82 5.51
CA ASP A 101 6.51 6.05 5.87
C ASP A 101 7.47 6.53 4.75
N LEU A 102 8.70 6.93 5.10
CA LEU A 102 9.72 7.48 4.19
C LEU A 102 10.14 6.52 3.06
N ASN A 103 9.75 5.24 3.14
CA ASN A 103 10.04 4.25 2.12
C ASN A 103 9.08 4.30 0.92
N ILE A 104 8.02 5.10 0.99
CA ILE A 104 7.06 5.29 -0.10
C ILE A 104 7.54 6.41 -1.03
N LYS A 105 7.84 6.05 -2.28
CA LYS A 105 8.47 6.90 -3.29
C LYS A 105 7.80 6.68 -4.65
N GLU A 106 7.99 7.61 -5.59
CA GLU A 106 7.48 7.45 -6.96
C GLU A 106 8.29 6.46 -7.80
N HIS A 107 9.60 6.34 -7.51
CA HIS A 107 10.53 5.57 -8.30
C HIS A 107 11.33 4.63 -7.40
N TYR A 108 11.39 3.36 -7.79
CA TYR A 108 12.16 2.33 -7.09
C TYR A 108 13.11 1.65 -8.06
N THR A 109 14.36 1.43 -7.65
CA THR A 109 15.16 0.35 -8.23
C THR A 109 14.72 -1.00 -7.68
N GLU A 110 15.20 -2.09 -8.27
CA GLU A 110 15.00 -3.43 -7.71
C GLU A 110 15.50 -3.56 -6.28
N ASN A 111 16.68 -3.00 -6.01
CA ASN A 111 17.24 -2.98 -4.67
C ASN A 111 16.39 -2.15 -3.71
N ASP A 112 15.79 -1.04 -4.16
CA ASP A 112 14.89 -0.25 -3.32
C ASP A 112 13.63 -1.02 -2.95
N LEU A 113 13.02 -1.75 -3.90
CA LEU A 113 11.87 -2.60 -3.59
C LEU A 113 12.22 -3.61 -2.50
N ILE A 114 13.34 -4.33 -2.66
CA ILE A 114 13.82 -5.35 -1.72
C ILE A 114 14.12 -4.77 -0.34
N ARG A 115 14.83 -3.63 -0.28
CA ARG A 115 15.34 -3.07 0.97
C ARG A 115 14.32 -2.21 1.70
N SER A 116 13.42 -1.55 0.98
CA SER A 116 12.52 -0.55 1.55
C SER A 116 11.13 -1.12 1.87
N SER A 117 10.80 -2.31 1.37
CA SER A 117 9.53 -2.97 1.71
C SER A 117 9.56 -3.51 3.12
N CYS A 118 8.55 -3.19 3.93
CA CYS A 118 8.35 -3.83 5.23
C CYS A 118 7.72 -5.22 5.10
N TYR A 119 7.10 -5.52 3.95
CA TYR A 119 6.57 -6.83 3.64
C TYR A 119 6.66 -7.13 2.15
N ARG A 120 6.99 -8.39 1.83
CA ARG A 120 6.93 -8.90 0.46
C ARG A 120 6.64 -10.40 0.40
N ARG A 121 5.69 -10.80 -0.44
CA ARG A 121 5.39 -12.21 -0.74
C ARG A 121 4.80 -12.38 -2.13
N LEU A 122 5.03 -13.53 -2.74
CA LEU A 122 4.21 -13.96 -3.88
C LEU A 122 2.75 -14.14 -3.44
N TRP A 123 1.81 -13.95 -4.35
CA TRP A 123 0.38 -13.87 -4.09
C TRP A 123 -0.19 -15.07 -3.31
N ASN A 124 0.30 -16.27 -3.63
CA ASN A 124 -0.13 -17.50 -2.98
C ASN A 124 0.53 -17.72 -1.60
N GLY A 125 1.61 -16.98 -1.30
CA GLY A 125 2.30 -17.02 -0.02
C GLY A 125 2.03 -15.79 0.84
N ILE A 126 0.98 -15.01 0.53
CA ILE A 126 0.61 -13.85 1.35
C ILE A 126 0.10 -14.35 2.71
N ASN A 127 0.74 -13.89 3.78
CA ASN A 127 0.27 -14.05 5.14
C ASN A 127 -0.51 -12.79 5.57
N TRP A 128 -1.84 -12.90 5.61
CA TRP A 128 -2.70 -11.78 5.97
C TRP A 128 -2.67 -11.43 7.46
N GLU A 129 -2.31 -12.38 8.32
CA GLU A 129 -2.15 -12.12 9.75
C GLU A 129 -0.92 -11.23 10.00
N GLU A 130 0.19 -11.50 9.30
CA GLU A 130 1.39 -10.65 9.32
C GLU A 130 1.07 -9.21 8.87
N ILE A 131 0.29 -9.07 7.79
CA ILE A 131 -0.15 -7.75 7.31
C ILE A 131 -1.07 -7.08 8.33
N TYR A 132 -1.99 -7.80 8.95
CA TYR A 132 -2.82 -7.26 10.02
C TYR A 132 -1.96 -6.70 11.17
N TYR A 133 -0.97 -7.46 11.64
CA TYR A 133 -0.07 -6.96 12.69
C TYR A 133 0.71 -5.73 12.24
N LEU A 134 1.21 -5.70 11.00
CA LEU A 134 1.89 -4.52 10.45
C LEU A 134 0.99 -3.27 10.49
N LEU A 135 -0.30 -3.42 10.17
CA LEU A 135 -1.27 -2.32 10.26
C LEU A 135 -1.59 -1.95 11.71
N ALA A 136 -1.70 -2.93 12.61
CA ALA A 136 -2.13 -2.76 13.99
C ALA A 136 -1.05 -2.25 14.97
N THR A 137 0.23 -2.43 14.68
CA THR A 137 1.37 -2.03 15.56
C THR A 137 2.07 -0.75 15.12
N SER A 138 1.53 -0.07 14.11
CA SER A 138 2.21 0.98 13.35
C SER A 138 2.46 2.31 14.09
N LYS A 139 2.24 2.35 15.42
CA LYS A 139 2.55 3.50 16.30
C LYS A 139 3.94 3.50 16.93
N ASP A 140 4.74 2.46 16.77
CA ASP A 140 6.09 2.42 17.36
C ASP A 140 7.18 2.64 16.30
N LEU A 141 7.68 3.88 16.22
CA LEU A 141 9.09 4.30 16.07
C LEU A 141 9.20 5.83 16.14
#